data_AF-A0A520D5W9-F1
#
_entry.id   AF-A0A520D5W9-F1
#
_cell.length_a   1.000
_cell.length_b   1.000
_cell.length_c   1.000
_cell.angle_alpha   90.00
_cell.angle_beta   90.00
_cell.angle_gamma   90.00
#
_symmetry.space_group_name_H-M   'P 1'
#
loop_
_entity.id
_entity.type
_entity.pdbx_description
1 polymer ?
#
loop_
_entity_poly.entity_id
_entity_poly.type
_entity_poly.pdbx_seq_one_letter_code
_entity_poly.pdbx_strand_id
1 'polypeptide(L)'
;VEEGEEQPVINASFQQQATDKKLYRDMDERVIAGVCAGIAHYLNFDAKWIRLAMILLAFVGGSGILVYVILWIIMPKATSRIEKMEMRGEPANLQGFQRNLDEELQSVKERLAEANKHAQPIFTRFGMFIGEFFEWLGRFISGSGKLIFKIIAGCIIVFGAGLLLALIVCTAAFMGFLDSSVYDLFPFSIVSESYRGVILFWAFITLFIPLLALVLFSIRVAFNRQAINKTLSFALLIIWLAGVAGTGYYVAKISSEFKEHAELTQSTDLKSFATYTIDIDKSKYFSKEDSAAYRIDDSNKNQIVVDDYGDHPFRMPSSVRISIEKSEGPASITQTYESQGKTFQVALQNARSINYNFTQRDDKLIFNPRFQLVKGTTWRNQEVWIKLKIPVGTKLILKHDSYRYINNYGAWDCEDKENDNDDFSTWVMTEDGLRCIAQLKEEALNKKKLNNELLDLEQLRKDRNTDTVYQDSITNRIR
;
A
#
# COMPACT_ATOMS: atom_id res chain seq x y z
N VAL A 1 -65.00 -40.03 -65.64
CA VAL A 1 -65.58 -38.98 -64.79
C VAL A 1 -64.42 -38.15 -64.32
N GLU A 2 -64.38 -36.90 -64.77
CA GLU A 2 -63.53 -35.86 -64.21
C GLU A 2 -63.79 -35.75 -62.71
N GLU A 3 -62.76 -35.45 -61.93
CA GLU A 3 -62.82 -34.45 -60.87
C GLU A 3 -61.38 -34.21 -60.37
N GLY A 4 -60.90 -32.99 -60.57
CA GLY A 4 -59.64 -32.52 -60.02
C GLY A 4 -59.88 -31.91 -58.64
N GLU A 5 -58.88 -32.01 -57.77
CA GLU A 5 -58.75 -31.12 -56.62
C GLU A 5 -57.29 -30.73 -56.41
N GLU A 6 -57.13 -29.48 -55.97
CA GLU A 6 -55.98 -28.60 -56.07
C GLU A 6 -54.80 -28.99 -55.17
N GLN A 7 -53.59 -28.63 -55.62
CA GLN A 7 -52.40 -28.61 -54.78
C GLN A 7 -52.45 -27.47 -53.76
N PRO A 8 -51.89 -27.65 -52.55
CA PRO A 8 -51.18 -26.57 -51.89
C PRO A 8 -49.67 -26.79 -52.08
N VAL A 9 -49.07 -25.89 -52.85
CA VAL A 9 -47.62 -25.72 -52.94
C VAL A 9 -47.13 -25.24 -51.56
N ILE A 10 -46.40 -26.08 -50.82
CA ILE A 10 -45.58 -25.63 -49.69
C ILE A 10 -44.12 -25.75 -50.09
N ASN A 11 -43.63 -24.69 -50.74
CA ASN A 11 -42.21 -24.37 -50.73
C ASN A 11 -41.89 -23.73 -49.38
N ALA A 12 -41.21 -24.49 -48.51
CA ALA A 12 -40.45 -23.91 -47.42
C ALA A 12 -39.19 -24.76 -47.23
N SER A 13 -38.15 -24.42 -47.99
CA SER A 13 -36.77 -24.67 -47.57
C SER A 13 -36.57 -24.02 -46.20
N PHE A 14 -36.69 -24.80 -45.13
CA PHE A 14 -36.24 -24.39 -43.81
C PHE A 14 -34.72 -24.24 -43.88
N GLN A 15 -34.26 -23.04 -44.23
CA GLN A 15 -32.91 -22.62 -43.93
C GLN A 15 -32.75 -22.73 -42.41
N GLN A 16 -31.83 -23.60 -42.00
CA GLN A 16 -31.42 -23.81 -40.63
C GLN A 16 -30.83 -22.48 -40.11
N GLN A 17 -31.67 -21.59 -39.60
CA GLN A 17 -31.21 -20.38 -38.91
C GLN A 17 -30.50 -20.83 -37.64
N ALA A 18 -29.20 -20.54 -37.55
CA ALA A 18 -28.43 -20.73 -36.33
C ALA A 18 -29.06 -19.87 -35.23
N THR A 19 -29.74 -20.51 -34.28
CA THR A 19 -30.22 -19.85 -33.07
C THR A 19 -29.01 -19.36 -32.26
N ASP A 20 -29.06 -18.11 -31.80
CA ASP A 20 -28.02 -17.54 -30.94
C ASP A 20 -27.87 -18.40 -29.68
N LYS A 21 -26.71 -19.07 -29.55
CA LYS A 21 -26.39 -19.85 -28.37
C LYS A 21 -26.31 -18.91 -27.18
N LYS A 22 -26.98 -19.26 -26.09
CA LYS A 22 -26.89 -18.50 -24.83
C LYS A 22 -25.94 -19.19 -23.86
N LEU A 23 -25.14 -18.38 -23.17
CA LEU A 23 -24.16 -18.88 -22.22
C LEU A 23 -24.87 -19.29 -20.92
N TYR A 24 -25.09 -20.59 -20.76
CA TYR A 24 -25.61 -21.19 -19.54
C TYR A 24 -24.58 -22.11 -18.90
N ARG A 25 -24.77 -22.36 -17.61
CA ARG A 25 -23.99 -23.31 -16.83
C ARG A 25 -24.64 -24.69 -16.93
N ASP A 26 -23.98 -25.65 -17.60
CA ASP A 26 -24.51 -27.00 -17.78
C ASP A 26 -24.44 -27.82 -16.48
N MET A 27 -25.58 -28.33 -16.05
CA MET A 27 -25.73 -29.13 -14.83
C MET A 27 -25.63 -30.63 -15.07
N ASP A 28 -25.75 -31.09 -16.31
CA ASP A 28 -25.76 -32.50 -16.67
C ASP A 28 -24.32 -33.01 -16.88
N GLU A 29 -23.44 -32.20 -17.47
CA GLU A 29 -21.99 -32.47 -17.59
C GLU A 29 -21.14 -31.74 -16.54
N ARG A 30 -21.73 -31.39 -15.38
CA ARG A 30 -21.05 -30.60 -14.35
C ARG A 30 -19.97 -31.39 -13.63
N VAL A 31 -18.80 -30.75 -13.48
CA VAL A 31 -17.73 -31.23 -12.58
C VAL A 31 -17.72 -30.39 -11.30
N ILE A 32 -17.37 -29.12 -11.42
CA ILE A 32 -17.53 -28.13 -10.35
C ILE A 32 -18.56 -27.15 -10.82
N ALA A 33 -19.80 -27.21 -10.32
CA ALA A 33 -20.76 -26.16 -10.64
C ALA A 33 -20.92 -25.87 -12.17
N GLY A 34 -20.65 -26.79 -13.11
CA GLY A 34 -21.06 -26.65 -14.51
C GLY A 34 -20.47 -25.52 -15.37
N VAL A 35 -19.55 -24.69 -14.85
CA VAL A 35 -19.05 -23.48 -15.54
C VAL A 35 -18.27 -23.84 -16.80
N CYS A 36 -17.26 -24.71 -16.68
CA CYS A 36 -16.45 -25.12 -17.83
C CYS A 36 -17.25 -25.90 -18.88
N ALA A 37 -18.28 -26.65 -18.48
CA ALA A 37 -19.14 -27.38 -19.41
C ALA A 37 -20.06 -26.43 -20.19
N GLY A 38 -20.59 -25.41 -19.51
CA GLY A 38 -21.34 -24.32 -20.13
C GLY A 38 -20.54 -23.55 -21.19
N ILE A 39 -19.31 -23.17 -20.84
CA ILE A 39 -18.38 -22.49 -21.77
C ILE A 39 -18.01 -23.40 -22.95
N ALA A 40 -17.89 -24.71 -22.71
CA ALA A 40 -17.59 -25.69 -23.75
C ALA A 40 -18.71 -25.80 -24.80
N HIS A 41 -19.96 -25.85 -24.36
CA HIS A 41 -21.12 -25.87 -25.25
C HIS A 41 -21.30 -24.56 -26.02
N TYR A 42 -21.02 -23.43 -25.37
CA TYR A 42 -21.07 -22.11 -26.03
C TYR A 42 -19.98 -21.95 -27.10
N LEU A 43 -18.75 -22.39 -26.82
CA LEU A 43 -17.60 -22.29 -27.74
C LEU A 43 -17.46 -23.47 -28.71
N ASN A 44 -18.35 -24.47 -28.66
CA ASN A 44 -18.24 -25.74 -29.40
C ASN A 44 -16.85 -26.41 -29.22
N PHE A 45 -16.28 -26.35 -28.03
CA PHE A 45 -14.95 -26.89 -27.72
C PHE A 45 -15.05 -28.04 -26.70
N ASP A 46 -14.07 -28.95 -26.63
CA ASP A 46 -14.10 -30.02 -25.63
C ASP A 46 -13.88 -29.43 -24.22
N ALA A 47 -14.83 -29.68 -23.32
CA ALA A 47 -14.81 -29.22 -21.93
C ALA A 47 -13.53 -29.60 -21.19
N LYS A 48 -12.84 -30.67 -21.61
CA LYS A 48 -11.55 -31.09 -21.03
C LYS A 48 -10.47 -30.03 -21.15
N TRP A 49 -10.40 -29.31 -22.28
CA TRP A 49 -9.37 -28.28 -22.50
C TRP A 49 -9.68 -26.98 -21.77
N ILE A 50 -10.96 -26.60 -21.68
CA ILE A 50 -11.38 -25.42 -20.90
C ILE A 50 -11.09 -25.65 -19.41
N ARG A 51 -11.30 -26.87 -18.91
CA ARG A 51 -10.90 -27.26 -17.55
C ARG A 51 -9.39 -27.15 -17.35
N LEU A 52 -8.58 -27.59 -18.31
CA LEU A 52 -7.12 -27.45 -18.26
C LEU A 52 -6.66 -25.99 -18.23
N ALA A 53 -7.25 -25.14 -19.07
CA ALA A 53 -6.94 -23.71 -19.11
C ALA A 53 -7.26 -23.01 -17.78
N MET A 54 -8.42 -23.32 -17.17
CA MET A 54 -8.79 -22.76 -15.86
C MET A 54 -7.86 -23.23 -14.74
N ILE A 55 -7.41 -24.48 -14.78
CA ILE A 55 -6.43 -25.00 -13.81
C ILE A 55 -5.08 -24.29 -13.99
N LEU A 56 -4.59 -24.14 -15.22
CA LEU A 56 -3.34 -23.41 -15.48
C LEU A 56 -3.42 -21.96 -15.01
N LEU A 57 -4.53 -21.26 -15.29
CA LEU A 57 -4.77 -19.89 -14.81
C LEU A 57 -4.86 -19.81 -13.28
N ALA A 58 -5.35 -20.86 -12.61
CA ALA A 58 -5.36 -20.92 -11.15
C ALA A 58 -3.94 -21.01 -10.58
N PHE A 59 -3.01 -21.69 -11.26
CA PHE A 59 -1.61 -21.75 -10.84
C PHE A 59 -0.80 -20.51 -11.24
N VAL A 60 -1.21 -19.79 -12.29
CA VAL A 60 -0.64 -18.48 -12.64
C VAL A 60 -1.30 -17.40 -11.78
N GLY A 61 -0.79 -17.25 -10.55
CA GLY A 61 -1.15 -16.16 -9.64
C GLY A 61 -2.54 -16.26 -8.99
N GLY A 62 -3.17 -17.45 -8.95
CA GLY A 62 -4.48 -17.65 -8.31
C GLY A 62 -5.67 -17.09 -9.09
N SER A 63 -5.42 -16.40 -10.21
CA SER A 63 -6.42 -15.68 -11.00
C SER A 63 -7.53 -16.59 -11.55
N GLY A 64 -7.18 -17.82 -11.96
CA GLY A 64 -8.16 -18.79 -12.45
C GLY A 64 -9.23 -19.16 -11.43
N ILE A 65 -8.93 -19.13 -10.12
CA ILE A 65 -9.91 -19.39 -9.06
C ILE A 65 -10.91 -18.23 -8.99
N LEU A 66 -10.42 -16.99 -9.03
CA LEU A 66 -11.27 -15.79 -9.02
C LEU A 66 -12.16 -15.73 -10.26
N VAL A 67 -11.59 -15.96 -11.45
CA VAL A 67 -12.36 -16.01 -12.70
C VAL A 67 -13.43 -17.09 -12.66
N TYR A 68 -13.12 -18.25 -12.07
CA TYR A 68 -14.08 -19.34 -11.90
C TYR A 68 -15.28 -18.94 -11.02
N VAL A 69 -14.99 -18.29 -9.89
CA VAL A 69 -16.01 -17.83 -8.93
C VAL A 69 -16.88 -16.74 -9.55
N ILE A 70 -16.28 -15.80 -10.28
CA ILE A 70 -17.01 -14.75 -10.99
C ILE A 70 -17.95 -15.35 -12.04
N LEU A 71 -17.44 -16.27 -12.89
CA LEU A 71 -18.25 -16.96 -13.88
C LEU A 71 -19.33 -17.83 -13.24
N TRP A 72 -19.07 -18.42 -12.07
CA TRP A 72 -20.08 -19.18 -11.34
C TRP A 72 -21.25 -18.32 -10.84
N ILE A 73 -20.98 -17.07 -10.42
CA ILE A 73 -21.99 -16.12 -9.96
C ILE A 73 -22.79 -15.56 -11.15
N ILE A 74 -22.10 -15.22 -12.25
CA ILE A 74 -22.70 -14.57 -13.42
C ILE A 74 -23.49 -15.56 -14.28
N MET A 75 -23.01 -16.80 -14.44
CA MET A 75 -23.64 -17.77 -15.34
C MET A 75 -24.89 -18.41 -14.72
N PRO A 76 -26.08 -18.17 -15.29
CA PRO A 76 -27.31 -18.81 -14.82
C PRO A 76 -27.27 -20.32 -15.04
N LYS A 77 -27.98 -21.06 -14.18
CA LYS A 77 -28.06 -22.53 -14.25
C LYS A 77 -29.08 -22.91 -15.32
N ALA A 78 -28.73 -23.74 -16.30
CA ALA A 78 -29.72 -24.31 -17.22
C ALA A 78 -30.56 -25.37 -16.47
N THR A 79 -31.79 -25.01 -16.11
CA THR A 79 -32.71 -25.90 -15.37
C THR A 79 -33.87 -26.34 -16.24
N SER A 80 -34.36 -25.48 -17.13
CA SER A 80 -35.43 -25.80 -18.07
C SER A 80 -34.90 -26.53 -19.31
N ARG A 81 -35.73 -27.42 -19.88
CA ARG A 81 -35.44 -28.11 -21.15
C ARG A 81 -35.24 -27.12 -22.30
N ILE A 82 -35.94 -25.98 -22.28
CA ILE A 82 -35.77 -24.90 -23.25
C ILE A 82 -34.38 -24.28 -23.12
N GLU A 83 -33.94 -23.94 -21.91
CA GLU A 83 -32.61 -23.35 -21.65
C GLU A 83 -31.47 -24.31 -22.05
N LYS A 84 -31.66 -25.62 -21.83
CA LYS A 84 -30.70 -26.65 -22.26
C LYS A 84 -30.60 -26.76 -23.79
N MET A 85 -31.72 -26.64 -24.49
CA MET A 85 -31.77 -26.61 -25.95
C MET A 85 -31.17 -25.31 -26.50
N GLU A 86 -31.44 -24.15 -25.88
CA GLU A 86 -30.83 -22.86 -26.22
C GLU A 86 -29.30 -22.85 -26.02
N MET A 87 -28.79 -23.51 -24.97
CA MET A 87 -27.35 -23.66 -24.72
C MET A 87 -26.65 -24.52 -25.78
N ARG A 88 -27.34 -25.56 -26.28
CA ARG A 88 -26.79 -26.49 -27.28
C ARG A 88 -26.99 -26.02 -28.72
N GLY A 89 -27.93 -25.09 -28.94
CA GLY A 89 -28.32 -24.58 -30.25
C GLY A 89 -29.33 -25.47 -30.98
N GLU A 90 -30.17 -26.19 -30.24
CA GLU A 90 -31.24 -27.07 -30.77
C GLU A 90 -32.59 -26.32 -30.83
N PRO A 91 -33.43 -26.53 -31.87
CA PRO A 91 -34.70 -25.82 -32.00
C PRO A 91 -35.71 -26.29 -30.95
N ALA A 92 -36.19 -25.36 -30.12
CA ALA A 92 -37.16 -25.63 -29.07
C ALA A 92 -38.56 -25.90 -29.66
N ASN A 93 -39.01 -27.16 -29.66
CA ASN A 93 -40.34 -27.54 -30.14
C ASN A 93 -41.37 -27.52 -28.98
N LEU A 94 -42.45 -26.76 -29.14
CA LEU A 94 -43.31 -26.24 -28.05
C LEU A 94 -44.46 -27.14 -27.57
N GLN A 95 -44.52 -28.43 -27.92
CA GLN A 95 -45.75 -29.21 -27.76
C GLN A 95 -45.92 -29.99 -26.44
N GLY A 96 -45.08 -29.77 -25.42
CA GLY A 96 -45.14 -30.49 -24.14
C GLY A 96 -45.18 -29.64 -22.87
N PHE A 97 -45.25 -28.30 -22.98
CA PHE A 97 -44.95 -27.41 -21.86
C PHE A 97 -46.14 -27.11 -20.92
N GLN A 98 -47.38 -27.41 -21.33
CA GLN A 98 -48.58 -26.87 -20.65
C GLN A 98 -49.23 -27.77 -19.58
N ARG A 99 -48.73 -28.99 -19.30
CA ARG A 99 -49.42 -29.89 -18.35
C ARG A 99 -48.76 -30.14 -16.99
N ASN A 100 -47.51 -29.72 -16.77
CA ASN A 100 -46.78 -30.08 -15.54
C ASN A 100 -46.29 -28.88 -14.71
N LEU A 101 -46.60 -27.64 -15.10
CA LEU A 101 -46.08 -26.45 -14.41
C LEU A 101 -46.71 -26.23 -13.03
N ASP A 102 -48.00 -26.55 -12.87
CA ASP A 102 -48.70 -26.33 -11.60
C ASP A 102 -48.36 -27.40 -10.54
N GLU A 103 -48.08 -28.64 -10.96
CA GLU A 103 -47.59 -29.72 -10.07
C GLU A 103 -46.14 -29.47 -9.61
N GLU A 104 -45.27 -28.97 -10.49
CA GLU A 104 -43.88 -28.68 -10.09
C GLU A 104 -43.81 -27.47 -9.14
N LEU A 105 -44.67 -26.45 -9.30
CA LEU A 105 -44.63 -25.25 -8.46
C LEU A 105 -45.03 -25.53 -7.00
N GLN A 106 -45.96 -26.46 -6.76
CA GLN A 106 -46.34 -26.88 -5.40
C GLN A 106 -45.23 -27.70 -4.73
N SER A 107 -44.61 -28.64 -5.45
CA SER A 107 -43.49 -29.45 -4.92
C SER A 107 -42.24 -28.60 -4.60
N VAL A 108 -42.04 -27.50 -5.31
CA VAL A 108 -40.95 -26.53 -5.06
C VAL A 108 -41.23 -25.67 -3.83
N LYS A 109 -42.50 -25.30 -3.58
CA LYS A 109 -42.90 -24.51 -2.41
C LYS A 109 -42.74 -25.30 -1.10
N GLU A 110 -43.03 -26.61 -1.12
CA GLU A 110 -42.78 -27.51 0.02
C GLU A 110 -41.28 -27.72 0.28
N ARG A 111 -40.47 -27.90 -0.78
CA ARG A 111 -39.00 -28.03 -0.67
C ARG A 111 -38.30 -26.75 -0.19
N LEU A 112 -38.86 -25.57 -0.49
CA LEU A 112 -38.36 -24.28 0.00
C LEU A 112 -38.70 -24.04 1.48
N ALA A 113 -39.87 -24.50 1.94
CA ALA A 113 -40.26 -24.43 3.35
C ALA A 113 -39.37 -25.32 4.24
N GLU A 114 -38.89 -26.45 3.71
CA GLU A 114 -37.96 -27.36 4.40
C GLU A 114 -36.50 -26.87 4.36
N ALA A 115 -36.09 -26.16 3.30
CA ALA A 115 -34.74 -25.60 3.14
C ALA A 115 -34.38 -24.52 4.17
N ASN A 116 -35.35 -23.87 4.80
CA ASN A 116 -35.10 -22.84 5.83
C ASN A 116 -34.70 -23.44 7.20
N LYS A 117 -34.89 -24.75 7.41
CA LYS A 117 -34.45 -25.46 8.63
C LYS A 117 -33.04 -26.06 8.54
N HIS A 118 -32.41 -26.05 7.36
CA HIS A 118 -31.08 -26.62 7.11
C HIS A 118 -30.11 -25.60 6.46
N ALA A 119 -30.03 -24.40 7.04
CA ALA A 119 -28.89 -23.51 6.81
C ALA A 119 -27.65 -24.07 7.53
N GLN A 120 -27.10 -25.17 7.01
CA GLN A 120 -25.86 -25.76 7.52
C GLN A 120 -24.66 -24.81 7.31
N PRO A 121 -23.66 -24.86 8.21
CA PRO A 121 -22.48 -24.02 8.13
C PRO A 121 -21.71 -24.32 6.84
N ILE A 122 -21.20 -23.26 6.22
CA ILE A 122 -20.42 -23.24 4.97
C ILE A 122 -19.41 -24.40 4.87
N PHE A 123 -18.85 -24.87 5.99
CA PHE A 123 -17.92 -26.00 6.10
C PHE A 123 -18.44 -27.36 5.57
N THR A 124 -19.72 -27.71 5.73
CA THR A 124 -20.22 -29.02 5.23
C THR A 124 -20.45 -29.01 3.73
N ARG A 125 -20.86 -27.87 3.17
CA ARG A 125 -20.90 -27.64 1.71
C ARG A 125 -19.50 -27.64 1.09
N PHE A 126 -18.51 -27.06 1.77
CA PHE A 126 -17.10 -27.16 1.37
C PHE A 126 -16.57 -28.60 1.47
N GLY A 127 -16.99 -29.37 2.48
CA GLY A 127 -16.59 -30.78 2.64
C GLY A 127 -17.10 -31.69 1.52
N MET A 128 -18.38 -31.58 1.14
CA MET A 128 -18.94 -32.31 -0.01
C MET A 128 -18.28 -31.88 -1.33
N PHE A 129 -18.03 -30.58 -1.50
CA PHE A 129 -17.33 -30.05 -2.67
C PHE A 129 -15.90 -30.60 -2.80
N ILE A 130 -15.14 -30.66 -1.71
CA ILE A 130 -13.80 -31.25 -1.69
C ILE A 130 -13.88 -32.74 -1.99
N GLY A 131 -14.85 -33.47 -1.42
CA GLY A 131 -15.06 -34.89 -1.73
C GLY A 131 -15.33 -35.16 -3.21
N GLU A 132 -16.28 -34.44 -3.81
CA GLU A 132 -16.61 -34.54 -5.24
C GLU A 132 -15.43 -34.14 -6.14
N PHE A 133 -14.69 -33.10 -5.75
CA PHE A 133 -13.47 -32.66 -6.43
C PHE A 133 -12.38 -33.74 -6.43
N PHE A 134 -12.13 -34.40 -5.29
CA PHE A 134 -11.14 -35.46 -5.18
C PHE A 134 -11.55 -36.75 -5.90
N GLU A 135 -12.83 -37.11 -5.91
CA GLU A 135 -13.33 -38.24 -6.72
C GLU A 135 -13.21 -37.99 -8.22
N TRP A 136 -13.48 -36.75 -8.66
CA TRP A 136 -13.23 -36.34 -10.03
C TRP A 136 -11.73 -36.36 -10.36
N LEU A 137 -10.89 -35.82 -9.45
CA LEU A 137 -9.44 -35.83 -9.59
C LEU A 137 -8.93 -37.28 -9.74
N GLY A 138 -9.46 -38.21 -8.94
CA GLY A 138 -9.15 -39.64 -9.04
C GLY A 138 -9.50 -40.26 -10.41
N ARG A 139 -10.70 -39.96 -10.94
CA ARG A 139 -11.12 -40.41 -12.29
C ARG A 139 -10.34 -39.75 -13.42
N PHE A 140 -9.91 -38.50 -13.23
CA PHE A 140 -9.05 -37.78 -14.16
C PHE A 140 -7.63 -38.34 -14.17
N ILE A 141 -7.09 -38.69 -13.00
CA ILE A 141 -5.78 -39.33 -12.82
C ILE A 141 -5.71 -40.71 -13.49
N SER A 142 -6.81 -41.48 -13.49
CA SER A 142 -6.83 -42.82 -14.08
C SER A 142 -6.86 -42.82 -15.62
N GLY A 143 -7.32 -41.74 -16.25
CA GLY A 143 -7.38 -41.56 -17.72
C GLY A 143 -6.23 -40.70 -18.30
N SER A 144 -6.59 -39.68 -19.07
CA SER A 144 -5.67 -38.74 -19.73
C SER A 144 -4.93 -37.77 -18.79
N GLY A 145 -5.29 -37.74 -17.50
CA GLY A 145 -4.66 -36.88 -16.50
C GLY A 145 -3.18 -37.20 -16.24
N LYS A 146 -2.72 -38.42 -16.53
CA LYS A 146 -1.28 -38.77 -16.40
C LYS A 146 -0.37 -37.89 -17.25
N LEU A 147 -0.82 -37.49 -18.45
CA LEU A 147 -0.05 -36.60 -19.32
C LEU A 147 -0.07 -35.17 -18.77
N ILE A 148 -1.24 -34.70 -18.33
CA ILE A 148 -1.44 -33.35 -17.80
C ILE A 148 -0.64 -33.14 -16.50
N PHE A 149 -0.64 -34.11 -15.58
CA PHE A 149 0.16 -34.05 -14.37
C PHE A 149 1.67 -34.02 -14.65
N LYS A 150 2.14 -34.73 -15.68
CA LYS A 150 3.55 -34.66 -16.11
C LYS A 150 3.91 -33.29 -16.68
N ILE A 151 3.02 -32.68 -17.45
CA ILE A 151 3.21 -31.32 -17.99
C ILE A 151 3.24 -30.30 -16.84
N ILE A 152 2.27 -30.37 -15.92
CA ILE A 152 2.22 -29.48 -14.74
C ILE A 152 3.47 -29.67 -13.88
N ALA A 153 3.86 -30.91 -13.59
CA ALA A 153 5.08 -31.21 -12.86
C ALA A 153 6.32 -30.66 -13.58
N GLY A 154 6.40 -30.80 -14.91
CA GLY A 154 7.44 -30.19 -15.74
C GLY A 154 7.51 -28.67 -15.60
N CYS A 155 6.37 -27.98 -15.68
CA CYS A 155 6.30 -26.53 -15.46
C CYS A 155 6.77 -26.13 -14.06
N ILE A 156 6.34 -26.86 -13.03
CA ILE A 156 6.76 -26.63 -11.65
C ILE A 156 8.26 -26.85 -11.47
N ILE A 157 8.84 -27.84 -12.15
CA ILE A 157 10.29 -28.08 -12.09
C ILE A 157 11.05 -26.91 -12.72
N VAL A 158 10.65 -26.47 -13.92
CA VAL A 158 11.32 -25.36 -14.63
C VAL A 158 11.20 -24.07 -13.81
N PHE A 159 9.99 -23.71 -13.39
CA PHE A 159 9.75 -22.49 -12.62
C PHE A 159 10.37 -22.56 -11.22
N GLY A 160 10.24 -23.69 -10.53
CA GLY A 160 10.81 -23.91 -9.21
C GLY A 160 12.34 -23.89 -9.23
N ALA A 161 12.98 -24.49 -10.24
CA ALA A 161 14.43 -24.38 -10.43
C ALA A 161 14.86 -22.94 -10.73
N GLY A 162 14.10 -22.22 -11.56
CA GLY A 162 14.31 -20.79 -11.81
C GLY A 162 14.22 -19.95 -10.52
N LEU A 163 13.22 -20.21 -9.68
CA LEU A 163 13.07 -19.55 -8.38
C LEU A 163 14.19 -19.90 -7.41
N LEU A 164 14.67 -21.16 -7.38
CA LEU A 164 15.81 -21.55 -6.54
C LEU A 164 17.07 -20.81 -6.97
N LEU A 165 17.32 -20.70 -8.28
CA LEU A 165 18.45 -19.94 -8.82
C LEU A 165 18.32 -18.45 -8.51
N ALA A 166 17.12 -17.87 -8.70
CA ALA A 166 16.85 -16.49 -8.35
C ALA A 166 17.08 -16.23 -6.86
N LEU A 167 16.65 -17.14 -5.97
CA LEU A 167 16.88 -17.03 -4.53
C LEU A 167 18.39 -17.02 -4.20
N ILE A 168 19.17 -17.90 -4.83
CA ILE A 168 20.64 -17.94 -4.66
C ILE A 168 21.28 -16.62 -5.12
N VAL A 169 20.90 -16.12 -6.31
CA VAL A 169 21.42 -14.86 -6.85
C VAL A 169 21.04 -13.68 -5.95
N CYS A 170 19.79 -13.62 -5.48
CA CYS A 170 19.35 -12.60 -4.53
C CYS A 170 20.12 -12.67 -3.22
N THR A 171 20.32 -13.86 -2.63
CA THR A 171 21.10 -14.00 -1.40
C THR A 171 22.56 -13.56 -1.59
N ALA A 172 23.18 -13.89 -2.72
CA ALA A 172 24.53 -13.42 -3.06
C ALA A 172 24.57 -11.89 -3.18
N ALA A 173 23.58 -11.28 -3.85
CA ALA A 173 23.46 -9.83 -3.94
C ALA A 173 23.37 -9.18 -2.55
N PHE A 174 22.49 -9.68 -1.68
CA PHE A 174 22.33 -9.20 -0.30
C PHE A 174 23.55 -9.47 0.58
N MET A 175 24.39 -10.47 0.28
CA MET A 175 25.68 -10.65 0.95
C MET A 175 26.71 -9.58 0.57
N GLY A 176 26.40 -8.68 -0.38
CA GLY A 176 27.27 -7.60 -0.81
C GLY A 176 28.15 -7.97 -2.02
N PHE A 177 27.88 -9.06 -2.73
CA PHE A 177 28.62 -9.40 -3.96
C PHE A 177 28.37 -8.44 -5.11
N LEU A 178 27.21 -7.76 -5.14
CA LEU A 178 26.87 -6.77 -6.16
C LEU A 178 27.06 -5.34 -5.66
N ASP A 179 26.39 -4.99 -4.56
CA ASP A 179 26.45 -3.66 -3.95
C ASP A 179 26.20 -3.78 -2.44
N SER A 180 27.08 -3.21 -1.61
CA SER A 180 26.94 -3.21 -0.15
C SER A 180 25.98 -2.14 0.37
N SER A 181 25.60 -1.15 -0.45
CA SER A 181 24.74 -0.03 -0.07
C SER A 181 23.27 -0.42 0.15
N VAL A 182 22.89 -1.65 -0.20
CA VAL A 182 21.53 -2.19 -0.02
C VAL A 182 21.07 -2.10 1.44
N TYR A 183 22.00 -2.15 2.39
CA TYR A 183 21.68 -2.04 3.82
C TYR A 183 21.56 -0.60 4.34
N ASP A 184 21.93 0.41 3.55
CA ASP A 184 21.67 1.81 3.88
C ASP A 184 20.21 2.18 3.53
N LEU A 185 19.56 1.34 2.73
CA LEU A 185 18.17 1.52 2.31
C LEU A 185 17.20 1.03 3.39
N PHE A 186 16.17 1.83 3.69
CA PHE A 186 15.05 1.39 4.52
C PHE A 186 14.16 0.41 3.73
N PRO A 187 13.68 -0.72 4.28
CA PRO A 187 13.72 -1.12 5.69
C PRO A 187 14.96 -1.95 6.08
N PHE A 188 15.95 -2.16 5.21
CA PHE A 188 17.11 -3.00 5.53
C PHE A 188 18.09 -2.37 6.53
N SER A 189 18.09 -1.04 6.65
CA SER A 189 18.90 -0.27 7.61
C SER A 189 18.59 -0.55 9.09
N ILE A 190 17.48 -1.24 9.38
CA ILE A 190 17.16 -1.70 10.74
C ILE A 190 18.08 -2.87 11.17
N VAL A 191 18.67 -3.59 10.22
CA VAL A 191 19.48 -4.79 10.53
C VAL A 191 20.94 -4.40 10.80
N SER A 192 21.40 -4.72 12.00
CA SER A 192 22.79 -4.47 12.38
C SER A 192 23.79 -5.33 11.61
N GLU A 193 24.95 -4.74 11.31
CA GLU A 193 25.99 -5.36 10.48
C GLU A 193 26.38 -6.76 10.98
N SER A 194 26.49 -6.93 12.29
CA SER A 194 26.86 -8.19 12.93
C SER A 194 25.87 -9.35 12.69
N TYR A 195 24.61 -9.06 12.36
CA TYR A 195 23.58 -10.09 12.16
C TYR A 195 23.14 -10.28 10.71
N ARG A 196 23.55 -9.39 9.78
CA ARG A 196 23.12 -9.41 8.37
C ARG A 196 23.29 -10.79 7.74
N GLY A 197 24.51 -11.36 7.80
CA GLY A 197 24.80 -12.67 7.21
C GLY A 197 24.01 -13.82 7.84
N VAL A 198 23.82 -13.80 9.16
CA VAL A 198 23.10 -14.88 9.87
C VAL A 198 21.61 -14.83 9.58
N ILE A 199 21.02 -13.64 9.48
CA ILE A 199 19.61 -13.45 9.11
C ILE A 199 19.38 -13.91 7.68
N LEU A 200 20.25 -13.51 6.74
CA LEU A 200 20.17 -13.97 5.35
C LEU A 200 20.26 -15.49 5.24
N PHE A 201 21.17 -16.12 5.99
CA PHE A 201 21.30 -17.57 6.02
C PHE A 201 20.00 -18.26 6.48
N TRP A 202 19.41 -17.81 7.59
CA TRP A 202 18.16 -18.40 8.07
C TRP A 202 16.99 -18.14 7.13
N ALA A 203 16.86 -16.93 6.60
CA ALA A 203 15.84 -16.59 5.62
C ALA A 203 15.97 -17.43 4.33
N PHE A 204 17.21 -17.63 3.85
CA PHE A 204 17.50 -18.51 2.73
C PHE A 204 17.03 -19.93 3.02
N ILE A 205 17.36 -20.52 4.16
CA ILE A 205 16.92 -21.88 4.52
C ILE A 205 15.39 -21.98 4.62
N THR A 206 14.74 -21.00 5.24
CA THR A 206 13.28 -20.96 5.39
C THR A 206 12.55 -20.93 4.05
N LEU A 207 13.10 -20.25 3.03
CA LEU A 207 12.49 -20.12 1.70
C LEU A 207 12.95 -21.22 0.73
N PHE A 208 14.22 -21.58 0.76
CA PHE A 208 14.84 -22.54 -0.17
C PHE A 208 14.35 -23.96 0.05
N ILE A 209 14.25 -24.41 1.30
CA ILE A 209 13.94 -25.81 1.60
C ILE A 209 12.52 -26.23 1.18
N PRO A 210 11.45 -25.45 1.42
CA PRO A 210 10.12 -25.77 0.91
C PRO A 210 10.06 -25.79 -0.61
N LEU A 211 10.74 -24.85 -1.26
CA LEU A 211 10.80 -24.77 -2.72
C LEU A 211 11.58 -25.97 -3.31
N LEU A 212 12.69 -26.36 -2.69
CA LEU A 212 13.43 -27.56 -3.06
C LEU A 212 12.59 -28.82 -2.87
N ALA A 213 11.90 -28.96 -1.73
CA ALA A 213 11.03 -30.09 -1.46
C ALA A 213 9.90 -30.19 -2.49
N LEU A 214 9.33 -29.05 -2.91
CA LEU A 214 8.31 -28.97 -3.96
C LEU A 214 8.87 -29.39 -5.32
N VAL A 215 10.06 -28.93 -5.71
CA VAL A 215 10.72 -29.35 -6.96
C VAL A 215 11.02 -30.85 -6.94
N LEU A 216 11.59 -31.38 -5.85
CA LEU A 216 11.88 -32.81 -5.70
C LEU A 216 10.61 -33.67 -5.76
N PHE A 217 9.51 -33.18 -5.15
CA PHE A 217 8.20 -33.82 -5.23
C PHE A 217 7.66 -33.83 -6.68
N SER A 218 7.79 -32.71 -7.40
CA SER A 218 7.37 -32.64 -8.81
C SER A 218 8.20 -33.54 -9.73
N ILE A 219 9.51 -33.66 -9.52
CA ILE A 219 10.36 -34.62 -10.24
C ILE A 219 9.85 -36.04 -10.05
N ARG A 220 9.51 -36.41 -8.81
CA ARG A 220 8.92 -37.73 -8.53
C ARG A 220 7.64 -37.97 -9.33
N VAL A 221 6.73 -37.00 -9.38
CA VAL A 221 5.47 -37.10 -10.13
C VAL A 221 5.71 -37.19 -11.64
N ALA A 222 6.64 -36.40 -12.18
CA ALA A 222 6.94 -36.38 -13.62
C ALA A 222 7.56 -37.70 -14.12
N PHE A 223 8.52 -38.24 -13.38
CA PHE A 223 9.32 -39.39 -13.82
C PHE A 223 8.85 -40.73 -13.27
N ASN A 224 7.83 -40.76 -12.42
CA ASN A 224 7.30 -41.97 -11.77
C ASN A 224 8.42 -42.85 -11.15
N ARG A 225 9.52 -42.22 -10.71
CA ARG A 225 10.68 -42.85 -10.08
C ARG A 225 10.37 -43.18 -8.61
N GLN A 226 11.20 -44.03 -7.99
CA GLN A 226 11.06 -44.46 -6.59
C GLN A 226 10.86 -43.28 -5.63
N ALA A 227 10.14 -43.55 -4.54
CA ALA A 227 9.82 -42.56 -3.51
C ALA A 227 11.09 -41.90 -2.96
N ILE A 228 11.00 -40.60 -2.67
CA ILE A 228 12.02 -39.90 -1.88
C ILE A 228 12.22 -40.70 -0.60
N ASN A 229 13.48 -40.99 -0.27
CA ASN A 229 13.80 -41.69 0.98
C ASN A 229 13.15 -40.93 2.14
N LYS A 230 12.39 -41.62 2.99
CA LYS A 230 11.73 -41.01 4.16
C LYS A 230 12.74 -40.22 4.99
N THR A 231 13.97 -40.72 5.12
CA THR A 231 15.08 -40.03 5.79
C THR A 231 15.38 -38.67 5.18
N LEU A 232 15.39 -38.55 3.85
CA LEU A 232 15.63 -37.28 3.15
C LEU A 232 14.49 -36.29 3.38
N SER A 233 13.23 -36.74 3.36
CA SER A 233 12.08 -35.87 3.66
C SER A 233 12.10 -35.36 5.11
N PHE A 234 12.41 -36.23 6.08
CA PHE A 234 12.56 -35.81 7.48
C PHE A 234 13.75 -34.89 7.68
N ALA A 235 14.88 -35.13 7.01
CA ALA A 235 16.04 -34.24 7.06
C ALA A 235 15.70 -32.84 6.54
N LEU A 236 15.04 -32.73 5.38
CA LEU A 236 14.59 -31.43 4.84
C LEU A 236 13.61 -30.74 5.81
N LEU A 237 12.67 -31.48 6.39
CA LEU A 237 11.74 -30.92 7.38
C LEU A 237 12.46 -30.37 8.61
N ILE A 238 13.43 -31.12 9.16
CA ILE A 238 14.23 -30.68 10.32
C ILE A 238 15.03 -29.41 9.97
N ILE A 239 15.67 -29.37 8.81
CA ILE A 239 16.43 -28.20 8.35
C ILE A 239 15.50 -27.00 8.18
N TRP A 240 14.31 -27.18 7.60
CA TRP A 240 13.33 -26.11 7.46
C TRP A 240 12.82 -25.59 8.81
N LEU A 241 12.51 -26.49 9.75
CA LEU A 241 12.08 -26.11 11.10
C LEU A 241 13.19 -25.33 11.83
N ALA A 242 14.45 -25.72 11.68
CA ALA A 242 15.58 -24.95 12.19
C ALA A 242 15.65 -23.57 11.54
N GLY A 243 15.43 -23.49 10.21
CA GLY A 243 15.29 -22.24 9.46
C GLY A 243 14.24 -21.30 10.04
N VAL A 244 13.02 -21.81 10.21
CA VAL A 244 11.88 -21.06 10.77
C VAL A 244 12.17 -20.61 12.20
N ALA A 245 12.73 -21.48 13.04
CA ALA A 245 13.10 -21.13 14.41
C ALA A 245 14.19 -20.04 14.45
N GLY A 246 15.23 -20.15 13.61
CA GLY A 246 16.28 -19.14 13.48
C GLY A 246 15.74 -17.80 13.00
N THR A 247 14.91 -17.80 11.95
CA THR A 247 14.23 -16.60 11.45
C THR A 247 13.37 -15.96 12.54
N GLY A 248 12.54 -16.74 13.23
CA GLY A 248 11.70 -16.26 14.33
C GLY A 248 12.50 -15.66 15.50
N TYR A 249 13.62 -16.29 15.86
CA TYR A 249 14.53 -15.77 16.88
C TYR A 249 15.10 -14.39 16.49
N TYR A 250 15.58 -14.22 15.26
CA TYR A 250 16.14 -12.94 14.82
C TYR A 250 15.08 -11.85 14.63
N VAL A 251 13.87 -12.20 14.18
CA VAL A 251 12.73 -11.27 14.17
C VAL A 251 12.45 -10.79 15.60
N ALA A 252 12.31 -11.70 16.57
CA ALA A 252 12.10 -11.32 17.97
C ALA A 252 13.27 -10.50 18.55
N LYS A 253 14.50 -10.84 18.17
CA LYS A 253 15.71 -10.13 18.60
C LYS A 253 15.73 -8.68 18.07
N ILE A 254 15.49 -8.48 16.77
CA ILE A 254 15.43 -7.13 16.17
C ILE A 254 14.28 -6.34 16.78
N SER A 255 13.08 -6.92 16.89
CA SER A 255 11.93 -6.24 17.50
C SER A 255 12.22 -5.82 18.95
N SER A 256 13.00 -6.61 19.70
CA SER A 256 13.40 -6.25 21.06
C SER A 256 14.30 -5.02 21.13
N GLU A 257 14.95 -4.62 20.03
CA GLU A 257 15.81 -3.44 19.97
C GLU A 257 15.04 -2.13 19.82
N PHE A 258 13.72 -2.19 19.66
CA PHE A 258 12.82 -1.03 19.59
C PHE A 258 11.91 -0.90 20.84
N LYS A 259 12.26 -1.58 21.94
CA LYS A 259 11.39 -1.71 23.12
C LYS A 259 11.36 -0.45 24.00
N GLU A 260 12.52 0.09 24.31
CA GLU A 260 12.69 1.22 25.23
C GLU A 260 13.03 2.49 24.44
N HIS A 261 12.60 3.63 24.96
CA HIS A 261 12.87 4.97 24.40
C HIS A 261 13.77 5.75 25.35
N ALA A 262 14.66 6.58 24.81
CA ALA A 262 15.46 7.50 25.59
C ALA A 262 15.65 8.82 24.85
N GLU A 263 15.83 9.88 25.63
CA GLU A 263 15.97 11.25 25.15
C GLU A 263 17.19 11.89 25.80
N LEU A 264 17.89 12.72 25.03
CA LEU A 264 19.00 13.53 25.48
C LEU A 264 18.75 14.97 25.06
N THR A 265 18.68 15.87 26.04
CA THR A 265 18.40 17.29 25.78
C THR A 265 19.65 18.13 25.98
N GLN A 266 19.95 19.00 25.03
CA GLN A 266 21.04 19.98 25.09
C GLN A 266 20.48 21.37 24.82
N SER A 267 20.81 22.33 25.68
CA SER A 267 20.38 23.72 25.53
C SER A 267 21.57 24.59 25.17
N THR A 268 21.40 25.43 24.14
CA THR A 268 22.40 26.40 23.67
C THR A 268 21.77 27.79 23.67
N ASP A 269 22.42 28.74 24.34
CA ASP A 269 21.99 30.13 24.32
C ASP A 269 22.39 30.79 22.99
N LEU A 270 21.48 31.58 22.41
CA LEU A 270 21.72 32.30 21.17
C LEU A 270 22.23 33.72 21.43
N LYS A 271 23.02 34.25 20.50
CA LYS A 271 23.30 35.69 20.47
C LYS A 271 22.00 36.43 20.14
N SER A 272 21.67 37.45 20.94
CA SER A 272 20.41 38.17 20.85
C SER A 272 20.36 39.14 19.67
N PHE A 273 19.32 39.04 18.85
CA PHE A 273 19.01 39.96 17.76
C PHE A 273 17.53 40.35 17.80
N ALA A 274 17.21 41.55 17.30
CA ALA A 274 15.82 42.01 17.17
C ALA A 274 15.06 41.27 16.05
N THR A 275 15.79 40.68 15.10
CA THR A 275 15.25 39.90 13.99
C THR A 275 16.14 38.69 13.80
N TYR A 276 15.56 37.51 13.62
CA TYR A 276 16.28 36.33 13.16
C TYR A 276 15.76 35.86 11.82
N THR A 277 16.66 35.40 10.96
CA THR A 277 16.31 34.70 9.73
C THR A 277 16.51 33.20 9.91
N ILE A 278 15.46 32.41 9.70
CA ILE A 278 15.52 30.95 9.76
C ILE A 278 15.70 30.41 8.36
N ASP A 279 16.78 29.65 8.17
CA ASP A 279 17.17 29.11 6.88
C ASP A 279 17.61 27.64 7.01
N ILE A 280 17.49 26.89 5.90
CA ILE A 280 17.89 25.49 5.81
C ILE A 280 19.06 25.36 4.84
N ASP A 281 20.22 24.89 5.32
CA ASP A 281 21.37 24.63 4.46
C ASP A 281 21.16 23.33 3.68
N LYS A 282 20.69 23.46 2.44
CA LYS A 282 20.48 22.32 1.54
C LYS A 282 21.78 21.76 0.98
N SER A 283 22.91 22.44 1.16
CA SER A 283 24.16 22.04 0.53
C SER A 283 24.64 20.71 1.11
N LYS A 284 24.95 19.77 0.21
CA LYS A 284 25.50 18.48 0.58
C LYS A 284 27.01 18.50 0.40
N TYR A 285 27.74 18.33 1.50
CA TYR A 285 29.18 18.12 1.46
C TYR A 285 29.49 16.64 1.26
N PHE A 286 30.15 16.32 0.17
CA PHE A 286 30.63 14.96 -0.09
C PHE A 286 32.02 14.77 0.52
N SER A 287 32.22 13.62 1.16
CA SER A 287 33.57 13.18 1.52
C SER A 287 34.39 12.88 0.25
N LYS A 288 35.70 12.66 0.40
CA LYS A 288 36.54 12.23 -0.73
C LYS A 288 36.08 10.88 -1.27
N GLU A 289 35.65 10.01 -0.38
CA GLU A 289 35.12 8.68 -0.69
C GLU A 289 33.81 8.79 -1.46
N ASP A 290 32.89 9.65 -1.03
CA ASP A 290 31.63 9.89 -1.74
C ASP A 290 31.89 10.47 -3.14
N SER A 291 32.81 11.43 -3.23
CA SER A 291 33.18 12.06 -4.51
C SER A 291 33.71 11.01 -5.51
N ALA A 292 34.54 10.08 -5.04
CA ALA A 292 35.02 8.96 -5.84
C ALA A 292 33.89 7.98 -6.23
N ALA A 293 32.98 7.67 -5.30
CA ALA A 293 31.85 6.77 -5.53
C ALA A 293 30.86 7.32 -6.56
N TYR A 294 30.53 8.60 -6.48
CA TYR A 294 29.63 9.28 -7.41
C TYR A 294 30.32 9.77 -8.69
N ARG A 295 31.63 9.52 -8.83
CA ARG A 295 32.45 9.96 -9.97
C ARG A 295 32.33 11.47 -10.22
N ILE A 296 32.29 12.24 -9.14
CA ILE A 296 32.29 13.70 -9.18
C ILE A 296 33.71 14.13 -9.53
N ASP A 297 33.89 14.70 -10.72
CA ASP A 297 35.19 15.09 -11.25
C ASP A 297 35.39 16.62 -11.21
N ASP A 298 36.56 17.08 -11.66
CA ASP A 298 36.92 18.51 -11.70
C ASP A 298 35.98 19.35 -12.59
N SER A 299 35.18 18.74 -13.48
CA SER A 299 34.17 19.48 -14.26
C SER A 299 33.02 19.99 -13.38
N ASN A 300 32.80 19.38 -12.21
CA ASN A 300 31.77 19.77 -11.24
C ASN A 300 32.26 20.79 -10.20
N LYS A 301 33.49 21.32 -10.31
CA LYS A 301 34.19 22.11 -9.28
C LYS A 301 33.45 23.38 -8.78
N ASN A 302 32.42 23.84 -9.50
CA ASN A 302 31.59 25.00 -9.15
C ASN A 302 30.10 24.67 -8.97
N GLN A 303 29.73 23.40 -8.92
CA GLN A 303 28.35 22.98 -8.71
C GLN A 303 28.12 22.64 -7.24
N ILE A 304 27.03 23.17 -6.68
CA ILE A 304 26.57 22.80 -5.33
C ILE A 304 25.53 21.72 -5.51
N VAL A 305 25.79 20.54 -4.94
CA VAL A 305 24.76 19.51 -4.85
C VAL A 305 23.86 19.83 -3.68
N VAL A 306 22.58 19.93 -3.96
CA VAL A 306 21.54 20.24 -2.97
C VAL A 306 20.74 18.99 -2.65
N ASP A 307 20.27 18.90 -1.40
CA ASP A 307 19.23 17.94 -1.04
C ASP A 307 17.95 18.28 -1.80
N ASP A 308 17.40 17.33 -2.56
CA ASP A 308 16.18 17.53 -3.35
C ASP A 308 14.90 17.37 -2.51
N TYR A 309 15.04 17.10 -1.21
CA TYR A 309 13.95 16.81 -0.28
C TYR A 309 13.03 15.67 -0.71
N GLY A 310 13.41 14.85 -1.70
CA GLY A 310 12.55 13.78 -2.17
C GLY A 310 12.33 12.73 -1.08
N ASP A 311 11.11 12.27 -0.88
CA ASP A 311 10.90 10.98 -0.22
C ASP A 311 11.20 9.89 -1.26
N HIS A 312 12.48 9.77 -1.65
CA HIS A 312 12.89 8.69 -2.53
C HIS A 312 12.61 7.38 -1.81
N PRO A 313 12.03 6.40 -2.52
CA PRO A 313 11.72 5.12 -1.91
C PRO A 313 13.00 4.54 -1.31
N PHE A 314 12.87 4.00 -0.11
CA PHE A 314 13.94 3.32 0.61
C PHE A 314 15.07 4.21 1.17
N ARG A 315 14.91 5.54 1.32
CA ARG A 315 15.86 6.34 2.13
C ARG A 315 15.67 6.09 3.64
N MET A 316 16.78 6.08 4.38
CA MET A 316 16.74 6.02 5.84
C MET A 316 15.99 7.25 6.41
N PRO A 317 15.00 7.05 7.31
CA PRO A 317 14.29 8.16 7.92
C PRO A 317 15.25 9.05 8.74
N SER A 318 15.28 10.35 8.43
CA SER A 318 16.05 11.36 9.15
C SER A 318 15.14 12.51 9.56
N SER A 319 14.28 12.27 10.56
CA SER A 319 13.31 13.23 11.10
C SER A 319 14.02 14.32 11.89
N VAL A 320 14.04 15.53 11.33
CA VAL A 320 14.44 16.77 12.03
C VAL A 320 13.20 17.64 12.10
N ARG A 321 12.84 18.11 13.29
CA ARG A 321 11.63 18.91 13.51
C ARG A 321 11.95 20.14 14.33
N ILE A 322 11.42 21.28 13.92
CA ILE A 322 11.64 22.57 14.57
C ILE A 322 10.30 23.05 15.12
N SER A 323 10.18 23.26 16.42
CA SER A 323 9.09 24.02 17.03
C SER A 323 9.59 25.40 17.43
N ILE A 324 8.79 26.42 17.13
CA ILE A 324 9.07 27.79 17.55
C ILE A 324 8.18 28.12 18.75
N GLU A 325 8.77 28.48 19.88
CA GLU A 325 8.06 28.71 21.15
C GLU A 325 8.48 30.05 21.77
N LYS A 326 7.62 30.60 22.63
CA LYS A 326 7.92 31.80 23.41
C LYS A 326 9.02 31.51 24.43
N SER A 327 9.98 32.43 24.56
CA SER A 327 11.00 32.41 25.63
C SER A 327 10.60 33.36 26.76
N GLU A 328 10.74 32.90 28.00
CA GLU A 328 10.68 33.73 29.21
C GLU A 328 12.00 34.49 29.48
N GLY A 329 13.05 34.17 28.72
CA GLY A 329 14.39 34.74 28.89
C GLY A 329 15.03 35.10 27.54
N PRO A 330 16.37 35.05 27.42
CA PRO A 330 17.03 35.27 26.14
C PRO A 330 16.62 34.20 25.11
N ALA A 331 16.89 34.50 23.83
CA ALA A 331 16.69 33.52 22.77
C ALA A 331 17.61 32.30 23.02
N SER A 332 17.05 31.10 22.89
CA SER A 332 17.80 29.86 23.10
C SER A 332 17.27 28.75 22.19
N ILE A 333 18.10 27.76 21.94
CA ILE A 333 17.73 26.54 21.23
C ILE A 333 17.88 25.36 22.17
N THR A 334 16.83 24.57 22.30
CA THR A 334 16.87 23.28 22.96
C THR A 334 16.81 22.18 21.91
N GLN A 335 17.86 21.37 21.79
CA GLN A 335 17.91 20.20 20.93
C GLN A 335 17.65 18.95 21.76
N THR A 336 16.59 18.21 21.44
CA THR A 336 16.28 16.90 22.02
C THR A 336 16.59 15.83 20.99
N TYR A 337 17.49 14.92 21.37
CA TYR A 337 17.92 13.77 20.60
C TYR A 337 17.23 12.53 21.13
N GLU A 338 16.46 11.86 20.29
CA GLU A 338 15.64 10.72 20.69
C GLU A 338 16.08 9.46 19.96
N SER A 339 15.97 8.31 20.62
CA SER A 339 16.23 7.02 19.99
C SER A 339 15.59 5.89 20.79
N GLN A 340 15.42 4.74 20.13
CA GLN A 340 15.00 3.50 20.75
C GLN A 340 16.16 2.52 20.98
N GLY A 341 15.93 1.53 21.84
CA GLY A 341 16.90 0.51 22.19
C GLY A 341 16.27 -0.67 22.95
N LYS A 342 17.06 -1.73 23.16
CA LYS A 342 16.64 -2.88 23.98
C LYS A 342 16.51 -2.55 25.47
N THR A 343 17.32 -1.60 25.93
CA THR A 343 17.31 -1.07 27.29
C THR A 343 17.44 0.44 27.20
N PHE A 344 17.02 1.15 28.26
CA PHE A 344 17.19 2.61 28.35
C PHE A 344 18.63 3.07 28.09
N GLN A 345 19.63 2.35 28.63
CA GLN A 345 21.05 2.70 28.45
C GLN A 345 21.50 2.57 26.98
N VAL A 346 21.04 1.53 26.28
CA VAL A 346 21.33 1.35 24.84
C VAL A 346 20.60 2.41 24.02
N ALA A 347 19.34 2.71 24.34
CA ALA A 347 18.58 3.77 23.69
C ALA A 347 19.28 5.13 23.86
N LEU A 348 19.76 5.45 25.06
CA LEU A 348 20.50 6.68 25.35
C LEU A 348 21.84 6.74 24.59
N GLN A 349 22.55 5.62 24.47
CA GLN A 349 23.77 5.54 23.65
C GLN A 349 23.47 5.78 22.16
N ASN A 350 22.37 5.22 21.65
CA ASN A 350 21.93 5.46 20.28
C ASN A 350 21.55 6.94 20.07
N ALA A 351 20.86 7.57 21.01
CA ALA A 351 20.56 9.01 20.96
C ALA A 351 21.85 9.87 20.92
N ARG A 352 22.88 9.49 21.69
CA ARG A 352 24.21 10.15 21.67
C ARG A 352 24.97 9.99 20.35
N SER A 353 24.65 8.97 19.56
CA SER A 353 25.25 8.78 18.23
C SER A 353 24.66 9.66 17.14
N ILE A 354 23.64 10.46 17.47
CA ILE A 354 23.08 11.45 16.54
C ILE A 354 24.00 12.67 16.52
N ASN A 355 24.50 13.00 15.33
CA ASN A 355 25.25 14.22 15.07
C ASN A 355 24.35 15.19 14.29
N TYR A 356 23.97 16.28 14.95
CA TYR A 356 23.18 17.34 14.35
C TYR A 356 23.69 18.70 14.82
N ASN A 357 24.05 19.54 13.87
CA ASN A 357 24.57 20.87 14.13
C ASN A 357 23.70 21.92 13.45
N PHE A 358 23.58 23.08 14.09
CA PHE A 358 23.07 24.30 13.48
C PHE A 358 24.17 25.36 13.55
N THR A 359 24.11 26.38 12.68
CA THR A 359 25.07 27.48 12.68
C THR A 359 24.34 28.81 12.85
N GLN A 360 24.78 29.62 13.80
CA GLN A 360 24.37 31.03 13.88
C GLN A 360 25.43 31.91 13.19
N ARG A 361 25.05 32.57 12.09
CA ARG A 361 25.84 33.61 11.42
C ARG A 361 25.08 34.93 11.56
N ASP A 362 25.51 35.76 12.49
CA ASP A 362 24.81 37.00 12.86
C ASP A 362 23.35 36.73 13.21
N ASP A 363 22.41 37.36 12.51
CA ASP A 363 20.97 37.20 12.67
C ASP A 363 20.41 35.93 12.00
N LYS A 364 21.21 35.20 11.22
CA LYS A 364 20.77 33.99 10.52
C LYS A 364 21.02 32.74 11.36
N LEU A 365 19.96 31.96 11.55
CA LEU A 365 19.98 30.61 12.12
C LEU A 365 19.82 29.60 10.98
N ILE A 366 20.91 28.90 10.69
CA ILE A 366 21.01 27.97 9.58
C ILE A 366 20.98 26.55 10.12
N PHE A 367 19.95 25.80 9.74
CA PHE A 367 19.71 24.44 10.19
C PHE A 367 20.06 23.43 9.10
N ASN A 368 20.60 22.28 9.50
CA ASN A 368 20.80 21.18 8.57
C ASN A 368 19.46 20.46 8.30
N PRO A 369 19.21 20.02 7.07
CA PRO A 369 17.97 19.33 6.69
C PRO A 369 17.88 17.90 7.25
N ARG A 370 19.01 17.31 7.63
CA ARG A 370 19.11 15.93 8.13
C ARG A 370 20.17 15.84 9.21
N PHE A 371 19.96 14.95 10.18
CA PHE A 371 21.02 14.52 11.09
C PHE A 371 21.85 13.40 10.45
N GLN A 372 23.08 13.25 10.92
CA GLN A 372 23.95 12.14 10.56
C GLN A 372 24.11 11.22 11.74
N LEU A 373 24.18 9.92 11.49
CA LEU A 373 24.55 8.96 12.51
C LEU A 373 26.05 8.71 12.46
N VAL A 374 26.66 8.46 13.62
CA VAL A 374 28.06 8.01 13.68
C VAL A 374 28.24 6.75 12.83
N LYS A 375 29.30 6.69 12.03
CA LYS A 375 29.57 5.56 11.12
C LYS A 375 29.55 4.23 11.88
N GLY A 376 28.84 3.24 11.32
CA GLY A 376 28.68 1.91 11.92
C GLY A 376 27.54 1.80 12.95
N THR A 377 26.81 2.88 13.21
CA THR A 377 25.59 2.82 14.02
C THR A 377 24.36 2.51 13.17
N THR A 378 23.39 1.85 13.78
CA THR A 378 22.18 1.38 13.10
C THR A 378 20.99 2.25 13.44
N TRP A 379 20.07 2.39 12.49
CA TRP A 379 18.86 3.16 12.72
C TRP A 379 17.92 2.47 13.72
N ARG A 380 17.57 3.14 14.81
CA ARG A 380 16.70 2.71 15.90
C ARG A 380 15.69 3.83 16.22
N ASN A 381 14.98 4.29 15.19
CA ASN A 381 14.04 5.40 15.29
C ASN A 381 14.66 6.68 15.89
N GLN A 382 15.86 7.04 15.41
CA GLN A 382 16.50 8.28 15.84
C GLN A 382 15.75 9.49 15.26
N GLU A 383 15.51 10.48 16.12
CA GLU A 383 14.87 11.75 15.74
C GLU A 383 15.55 12.93 16.44
N VAL A 384 15.47 14.10 15.81
CA VAL A 384 15.95 15.36 16.37
C VAL A 384 14.80 16.36 16.46
N TRP A 385 14.49 16.78 17.68
CA TRP A 385 13.55 17.86 17.94
C TRP A 385 14.31 19.11 18.36
N ILE A 386 13.97 20.22 17.75
CA ILE A 386 14.59 21.51 17.98
C ILE A 386 13.50 22.44 18.48
N LYS A 387 13.63 22.92 19.71
CA LYS A 387 12.76 23.97 20.24
C LYS A 387 13.51 25.29 20.17
N LEU A 388 13.11 26.14 19.24
CA LEU A 388 13.61 27.50 19.10
C LEU A 388 12.77 28.42 19.99
N LYS A 389 13.35 28.82 21.13
CA LYS A 389 12.70 29.71 22.10
C LYS A 389 13.08 31.16 21.81
N ILE A 390 12.10 31.99 21.51
CA ILE A 390 12.30 33.38 21.08
C ILE A 390 11.54 34.33 22.01
N PRO A 391 12.16 35.43 22.50
CA PRO A 391 11.49 36.38 23.37
C PRO A 391 10.46 37.23 22.62
N VAL A 392 9.47 37.72 23.35
CA VAL A 392 8.38 38.57 22.84
C VAL A 392 8.96 39.85 22.21
N GLY A 393 8.36 40.28 21.10
CA GLY A 393 8.77 41.45 20.31
C GLY A 393 9.85 41.15 19.27
N THR A 394 10.46 39.97 19.29
CA THR A 394 11.44 39.55 18.28
C THR A 394 10.76 39.22 16.96
N LYS A 395 11.33 39.67 15.84
CA LYS A 395 10.85 39.31 14.50
C LYS A 395 11.54 38.05 13.99
N LEU A 396 10.81 37.21 13.26
CA LEU A 396 11.35 36.04 12.58
C LEU A 396 11.05 36.13 11.08
N ILE A 397 12.08 35.96 10.27
CA ILE A 397 11.98 35.79 8.83
C ILE A 397 12.10 34.30 8.56
N LEU A 398 11.02 33.67 8.13
CA LEU A 398 10.98 32.22 7.83
C LEU A 398 11.07 32.03 6.32
N LYS A 399 12.17 31.44 5.84
CA LYS A 399 12.32 31.03 4.44
C LYS A 399 11.34 29.90 4.10
N HIS A 400 10.80 29.86 2.89
CA HIS A 400 9.75 28.92 2.50
C HIS A 400 10.15 27.45 2.74
N ASP A 401 11.41 27.12 2.46
CA ASP A 401 11.96 25.78 2.68
C ASP A 401 11.99 25.34 4.15
N SER A 402 12.02 26.30 5.09
CA SER A 402 12.03 25.98 6.52
C SER A 402 10.71 25.37 6.99
N TYR A 403 9.59 25.67 6.31
CA TYR A 403 8.26 25.17 6.68
C TYR A 403 8.12 23.64 6.61
N ARG A 404 8.98 22.96 5.84
CA ARG A 404 9.01 21.50 5.83
C ARG A 404 9.47 20.90 7.17
N TYR A 405 10.26 21.65 7.92
CA TYR A 405 10.83 21.24 9.20
C TYR A 405 10.08 21.85 10.38
N ILE A 406 9.44 23.00 10.17
CA ILE A 406 8.63 23.65 11.19
C ILE A 406 7.31 22.91 11.34
N ASN A 407 7.01 22.46 12.56
CA ASN A 407 5.88 21.57 12.83
C ASN A 407 4.64 22.28 13.38
N ASN A 408 4.79 23.49 13.92
CA ASN A 408 3.72 24.25 14.56
C ASN A 408 3.24 25.48 13.79
N TYR A 409 3.90 25.82 12.68
CA TYR A 409 3.52 26.91 11.77
C TYR A 409 3.73 26.48 10.32
N GLY A 410 2.76 26.74 9.45
CA GLY A 410 2.81 26.42 8.02
C GLY A 410 2.96 27.67 7.15
N ALA A 411 3.42 27.46 5.91
CA ALA A 411 3.61 28.56 4.95
C ALA A 411 2.28 29.30 4.67
N TRP A 412 1.18 28.55 4.60
CA TRP A 412 -0.18 29.06 4.39
C TRP A 412 -0.74 29.85 5.58
N ASP A 413 -0.12 29.78 6.77
CA ASP A 413 -0.59 30.52 7.95
C ASP A 413 -0.22 32.01 7.87
N CYS A 414 0.57 32.44 6.88
CA CYS A 414 0.96 33.83 6.65
C CYS A 414 0.90 34.17 5.15
N GLU A 415 -0.30 34.50 4.69
CA GLU A 415 -0.56 34.93 3.32
C GLU A 415 -0.26 36.44 3.21
N ASP A 416 0.89 36.81 2.66
CA ASP A 416 1.21 38.21 2.32
C ASP A 416 0.87 38.48 0.86
N LYS A 417 -0.38 38.90 0.61
CA LYS A 417 -0.89 39.20 -0.74
C LYS A 417 -0.13 40.35 -1.43
N GLU A 418 0.62 41.17 -0.69
CA GLU A 418 1.46 42.22 -1.28
C GLU A 418 2.80 41.68 -1.78
N ASN A 419 3.30 40.57 -1.21
CA ASN A 419 4.63 40.02 -1.47
C ASN A 419 4.59 38.52 -1.84
N ASP A 420 3.60 38.10 -2.62
CA ASP A 420 3.38 36.70 -3.02
C ASP A 420 4.56 36.09 -3.82
N ASN A 421 5.52 36.93 -4.25
CA ASN A 421 6.74 36.53 -4.95
C ASN A 421 7.96 36.29 -4.03
N ASP A 422 7.87 36.65 -2.74
CA ASP A 422 9.00 36.50 -1.82
C ASP A 422 9.11 35.04 -1.33
N ASP A 423 10.34 34.53 -1.27
CA ASP A 423 10.65 33.16 -0.80
C ASP A 423 10.61 33.05 0.74
N PHE A 424 10.00 34.01 1.44
CA PHE A 424 9.98 34.10 2.88
C PHE A 424 8.71 34.77 3.39
N SER A 425 8.49 34.63 4.69
CA SER A 425 7.39 35.27 5.41
C SER A 425 7.93 35.90 6.70
N THR A 426 7.31 37.00 7.12
CA THR A 426 7.76 37.74 8.30
C THR A 426 6.75 37.62 9.44
N TRP A 427 7.28 37.26 10.60
CA TRP A 427 6.54 36.99 11.81
C TRP A 427 7.07 37.81 12.97
N VAL A 428 6.27 37.96 14.01
CA VAL A 428 6.68 38.56 15.28
C VAL A 428 6.20 37.69 16.44
N MET A 429 7.06 37.48 17.43
CA MET A 429 6.68 36.78 18.64
C MET A 429 5.83 37.69 19.53
N THR A 430 4.58 37.30 19.80
CA THR A 430 3.67 37.98 20.72
C THR A 430 3.51 37.16 22.00
N GLU A 431 2.75 37.67 22.98
CA GLU A 431 2.46 36.94 24.22
C GLU A 431 1.69 35.63 23.99
N ASP A 432 0.85 35.61 22.95
CA ASP A 432 0.01 34.47 22.56
C ASP A 432 0.73 33.51 21.59
N GLY A 433 1.97 33.82 21.19
CA GLY A 433 2.77 33.01 20.27
C GLY A 433 3.21 33.78 19.02
N LEU A 434 3.65 33.05 17.99
CA LEU A 434 4.13 33.65 16.75
C LEU A 434 2.95 34.12 15.89
N ARG A 435 2.95 35.40 15.48
CA ARG A 435 1.90 36.00 14.61
C ARG A 435 2.50 36.57 13.33
N CYS A 436 1.81 36.33 12.21
CA CYS A 436 2.19 36.83 10.90
C CYS A 436 2.04 38.35 10.85
N ILE A 437 3.07 39.07 10.36
CA ILE A 437 3.03 40.53 10.30
C ILE A 437 1.99 41.02 9.28
N ALA A 438 1.81 40.33 8.14
CA ALA A 438 0.83 40.71 7.13
C ALA A 438 -0.61 40.68 7.69
N GLN A 439 -0.96 39.61 8.43
CA GLN A 439 -2.25 39.51 9.12
C GLN A 439 -2.45 40.62 10.15
N LEU A 440 -1.42 40.93 10.95
CA LEU A 440 -1.50 42.02 11.93
C LEU A 440 -1.73 43.39 11.27
N LYS A 441 -1.13 43.63 10.09
CA LYS A 441 -1.38 44.84 9.30
C LYS A 441 -2.82 44.89 8.79
N GLU A 442 -3.35 43.79 8.27
CA GLU A 442 -4.73 43.71 7.78
C GLU A 442 -5.74 43.92 8.92
N GLU A 443 -5.53 43.29 10.07
CA GLU A 443 -6.34 43.50 11.27
C GLU A 443 -6.32 44.97 11.72
N ALA A 444 -5.15 45.62 11.69
CA ALA A 444 -5.01 47.03 12.03
C ALA A 444 -5.73 47.96 11.05
N LEU A 445 -5.67 47.67 9.74
CA LEU A 445 -6.44 48.38 8.72
C LEU A 445 -7.94 48.22 8.99
N ASN A 446 -8.41 46.98 9.12
CA ASN A 446 -9.83 46.68 9.33
C ASN A 446 -10.37 47.34 10.59
N LYS A 447 -9.60 47.34 11.68
CA LYS A 447 -9.94 48.08 12.92
C LYS A 447 -10.01 49.58 12.69
N LYS A 448 -9.08 50.16 11.92
CA LYS A 448 -9.12 51.59 11.57
C LYS A 448 -10.35 51.94 10.71
N LYS A 449 -10.69 51.09 9.75
CA LYS A 449 -11.89 51.25 8.89
C LYS A 449 -13.17 51.17 9.72
N LEU A 450 -13.27 50.19 10.61
CA LEU A 450 -14.40 50.04 11.54
C LEU A 450 -14.55 51.27 12.44
N ASN A 451 -13.46 51.78 13.01
CA ASN A 451 -13.50 52.98 13.85
C ASN A 451 -13.96 54.22 13.07
N ASN A 452 -13.55 54.37 11.81
CA ASN A 452 -14.00 55.47 10.97
C ASN A 452 -15.50 55.35 10.64
N GLU A 453 -15.99 54.16 10.30
CA GLU A 453 -17.43 53.94 10.05
C GLU A 453 -18.27 54.20 11.31
N LEU A 454 -17.76 53.82 12.49
CA LEU A 454 -18.40 54.12 13.77
C LEU A 454 -18.49 55.64 14.01
N LEU A 455 -17.42 56.38 13.73
CA LEU A 455 -17.37 57.84 13.87
C LEU A 455 -18.38 58.53 12.93
N ASP A 456 -18.45 58.09 11.68
CA ASP A 456 -19.41 58.63 10.69
C ASP A 456 -20.86 58.35 11.12
N LEU A 457 -21.16 57.13 11.62
CA LEU A 457 -22.48 56.79 12.15
C LEU A 457 -22.84 57.62 13.39
N GLU A 458 -21.88 57.87 14.27
CA GLU A 458 -22.07 58.76 15.42
C GLU A 458 -22.33 60.22 15.01
N GLN A 459 -21.69 60.69 13.95
CA GLN A 459 -21.93 62.02 13.39
C GLN A 459 -23.32 62.12 12.76
N LEU A 460 -23.72 61.15 11.94
CA LEU A 460 -25.08 61.07 11.37
C LEU A 460 -26.15 61.02 12.46
N ARG A 461 -25.88 60.30 13.56
CA ARG A 461 -26.75 60.28 14.74
C ARG A 461 -26.86 61.66 15.38
N LYS A 462 -25.81 62.48 15.42
CA LYS A 462 -25.86 63.85 15.97
C LYS A 462 -26.58 64.83 15.04
N ASP A 463 -26.43 64.69 13.72
CA ASP A 463 -27.00 65.62 12.74
C ASP A 463 -28.54 65.55 12.63
N ARG A 464 -29.15 64.38 12.88
CA ARG A 464 -30.62 64.20 12.86
C ARG A 464 -31.18 63.73 14.20
N ASN A 465 -30.98 64.54 15.23
CA ASN A 465 -31.37 64.21 16.61
C ASN A 465 -32.89 64.22 16.89
N THR A 466 -33.73 64.74 15.98
CA THR A 466 -35.19 64.85 16.17
C THR A 466 -36.01 63.69 15.56
N ASP A 467 -35.40 62.84 14.74
CA ASP A 467 -36.09 61.73 14.06
C ASP A 467 -35.82 60.40 14.78
N THR A 468 -36.78 59.96 15.60
CA THR A 468 -36.64 58.77 16.45
C THR A 468 -36.46 57.48 15.65
N VAL A 469 -37.12 57.35 14.50
CA VAL A 469 -37.00 56.16 13.64
C VAL A 469 -35.60 56.10 13.01
N TYR A 470 -35.07 57.25 12.61
CA TYR A 470 -33.70 57.35 12.10
C TYR A 470 -32.65 57.05 13.18
N GLN A 471 -32.85 57.54 14.40
CA GLN A 471 -31.97 57.26 15.55
C GLN A 471 -31.90 55.78 15.89
N ASP A 472 -33.04 55.09 15.92
CA ASP A 472 -33.11 53.64 16.19
C ASP A 472 -32.44 52.82 15.09
N SER A 473 -32.60 53.24 13.82
CA SER A 473 -31.93 52.59 12.68
C SER A 473 -30.40 52.68 12.77
N ILE A 474 -29.86 53.87 13.08
CA ILE A 474 -28.41 54.06 13.22
C ILE A 474 -27.89 53.30 14.45
N THR A 475 -28.62 53.32 15.56
CA THR A 475 -28.24 52.61 16.79
C THR A 475 -28.18 51.09 16.59
N ASN A 476 -29.14 50.53 15.82
CA ASN A 476 -29.12 49.11 15.44
C ASN A 476 -27.97 48.75 14.50
N ARG A 477 -27.41 49.70 13.76
CA ARG A 477 -26.26 49.49 12.86
C ARG A 477 -24.92 49.67 13.55
N ILE A 478 -24.87 50.50 14.60
CA ILE A 478 -23.70 50.66 15.48
C ILE A 478 -23.51 49.41 16.36
N ARG A 479 -24.61 48.80 16.81
CA ARG A 479 -24.63 47.56 17.57
C ARG A 479 -24.29 46.36 16.69
#